data_AF-A0AAJ1VKJ3-F1
#
_entry.id   AF-A0AAJ1VKJ3-F1
#
_cell.length_a   1.000
_cell.length_b   1.000
_cell.length_c   1.000
_cell.angle_alpha   90.00
_cell.angle_beta   90.00
_cell.angle_gamma   90.00
#
_symmetry.space_group_name_H-M   'P 1'
#
loop_
_entity.id
_entity.type
_entity.pdbx_description
1 polymer ?
#
loop_
_entity_poly.entity_id
_entity_poly.type
_entity_poly.pdbx_seq_one_letter_code
_entity_poly.pdbx_strand_id
1 'polypeptide(L)' 'MELLTENKLDEKIEQLNYWLNHHHKLHHQYRQKEHARNYYVNKRIELAEE' A
#
# COMPACT_ATOMS: atom_id res chain seq x y z
N MET A 1 -10.16 -11.53 13.02
CA MET A 1 -9.08 -11.23 12.07
C MET A 1 -9.74 -10.87 10.75
N GLU A 2 -9.60 -9.64 10.26
CA GLU A 2 -10.05 -9.33 8.90
C GLU A 2 -9.13 -10.05 7.91
N LEU A 3 -9.67 -11.00 7.14
CA LEU A 3 -8.98 -11.50 5.96
C LEU A 3 -8.80 -10.33 4.98
N LEU A 4 -7.55 -10.00 4.68
CA LEU A 4 -7.21 -9.13 3.56
C LEU A 4 -7.44 -9.95 2.29
N THR A 5 -8.54 -9.66 1.59
CA THR A 5 -8.77 -10.16 0.24
C THR A 5 -7.95 -9.34 -0.76
N GLU A 6 -7.67 -9.88 -1.95
CA GLU A 6 -6.96 -9.17 -3.02
C GLU A 6 -7.56 -7.78 -3.29
N ASN A 7 -8.89 -7.68 -3.37
CA ASN A 7 -9.59 -6.40 -3.56
C ASN A 7 -9.27 -5.38 -2.44
N LYS A 8 -9.17 -5.82 -1.18
CA LYS A 8 -8.82 -4.93 -0.07
C LYS A 8 -7.35 -4.48 -0.11
N LEU A 9 -6.46 -5.33 -0.61
CA LEU A 9 -5.06 -4.94 -0.81
C LEU A 9 -4.95 -3.89 -1.91
N ASP A 10 -5.69 -4.07 -3.00
CA ASP A 10 -5.73 -3.15 -4.13
C ASP A 10 -6.23 -1.78 -3.72
N GLU A 11 -7.37 -1.72 -3.02
CA GLU A 11 -7.89 -0.46 -2.47
C GLU A 11 -6.86 0.26 -1.59
N LYS A 12 -6.16 -0.48 -0.71
CA LYS A 12 -5.13 0.11 0.16
C LYS A 12 -3.93 0.62 -0.63
N ILE A 13 -3.48 -0.12 -1.65
CA ILE A 13 -2.37 0.28 -2.52
C ILE A 13 -2.76 1.55 -3.29
N GLU A 14 -3.97 1.62 -3.85
CA GLU A 14 -4.46 2.80 -4.57
C GLU A 14 -4.56 4.02 -3.67
N GLN A 15 -5.13 3.89 -2.48
CA GLN A 15 -5.21 4.99 -1.50
C GLN A 15 -3.83 5.53 -1.13
N LEU A 16 -2.86 4.64 -0.92
CA LEU A 16 -1.49 5.03 -0.60
C LEU A 16 -0.77 5.66 -1.79
N ASN A 17 -0.96 5.13 -3.00
CA ASN A 17 -0.41 5.71 -4.23
C ASN A 17 -0.98 7.10 -4.47
N TYR A 18 -2.30 7.29 -4.31
CA TYR A 18 -2.94 8.60 -4.40
C TYR A 18 -2.31 9.57 -3.41
N TRP A 19 -2.19 9.17 -2.13
CA TRP A 19 -1.60 10.02 -1.10
C TRP A 19 -0.14 10.38 -1.45
N LEU A 20 0.68 9.41 -1.85
CA LEU A 20 2.10 9.62 -2.20
C LEU A 20 2.27 10.53 -3.42
N ASN A 21 1.38 10.45 -4.41
CA ASN A 21 1.42 11.32 -5.59
C ASN A 21 1.00 12.76 -5.29
N HIS A 22 0.19 12.99 -4.26
CA HIS A 22 -0.30 14.33 -3.89
C HIS A 22 0.53 15.01 -2.80
N HIS A 23 1.50 14.32 -2.19
CA HIS A 23 2.32 14.86 -1.12
C HIS A 23 3.80 14.90 -1.50
N HIS A 24 4.50 15.93 -1.04
CA HIS A 24 5.92 16.07 -1.27
C HIS A 24 6.72 15.00 -0.51
N LYS A 25 7.85 14.55 -1.09
CA LYS A 25 8.75 13.54 -0.50
C LYS A 25 9.31 13.92 0.88
N LEU A 26 9.35 15.22 1.18
CA LEU A 26 9.80 15.75 2.47
C LEU A 26 8.70 15.74 3.54
N HIS A 27 7.47 15.34 3.20
CA HIS A 27 6.41 15.21 4.19
C HIS A 27 6.81 14.17 5.25
N HIS A 28 6.61 14.50 6.52
CA HIS A 28 7.06 13.68 7.65
C HIS A 28 6.52 12.23 7.61
N GLN A 29 5.32 12.03 7.04
CA GLN A 29 4.72 10.71 6.85
C GLN A 29 5.09 10.00 5.55
N TYR A 30 5.83 10.66 4.64
CA TYR A 30 6.05 10.14 3.29
C TYR A 30 6.72 8.76 3.31
N ARG A 31 7.82 8.61 4.06
CA ARG A 31 8.49 7.30 4.19
C ARG A 31 7.60 6.24 4.82
N GLN A 32 6.78 6.61 5.80
CA GLN A 32 5.87 5.66 6.46
C GLN A 32 4.80 5.16 5.48
N LYS A 33 4.22 6.05 4.67
CA LYS A 33 3.22 5.72 3.66
C LYS A 33 3.81 4.91 2.51
N GLU A 34 5.03 5.22 2.10
CA GLU A 34 5.78 4.44 1.10
C GLU A 34 6.06 3.02 1.60
N HIS A 35 6.53 2.87 2.84
CA HIS A 35 6.76 1.57 3.44
C HIS A 35 5.45 0.76 3.56
N ALA A 36 4.36 1.38 3.97
CA ALA A 36 3.05 0.74 4.03
C ALA A 36 2.58 0.27 2.64
N ARG A 37 2.80 1.08 1.59
CA ARG A 37 2.45 0.72 0.22
C ARG A 37 3.23 -0.50 -0.24
N ASN A 38 4.54 -0.50 0.00
CA ASN A 38 5.40 -1.62 -0.37
C ASN A 38 5.01 -2.91 0.36
N TYR A 39 4.64 -2.82 1.64
CA TYR A 39 4.11 -3.95 2.39
C TYR A 39 2.87 -4.57 1.73
N TYR A 40 1.88 -3.75 1.36
CA TYR A 40 0.65 -4.25 0.73
C TYR A 40 0.88 -4.77 -0.69
N VAL A 41 1.79 -4.17 -1.45
CA VAL A 41 2.21 -4.68 -2.77
C VAL A 41 2.84 -6.06 -2.63
N ASN A 42 3.78 -6.25 -1.70
CA ASN A 42 4.40 -7.55 -1.48
C ASN A 42 3.37 -8.60 -1.04
N LYS A 43 2.44 -8.23 -0.15
CA LYS A 43 1.34 -9.12 0.25
C LYS A 43 0.44 -9.53 -0.91
N ARG A 44 0.19 -8.62 -1.87
CA ARG A 44 -0.57 -8.94 -3.08
C ARG A 44 0.20 -9.91 -3.98
N ILE A 45 1.51 -9.74 -4.13
CA ILE A 45 2.36 -10.65 -4.89
C ILE A 45 2.37 -12.04 -4.25
N GLU A 46 2.54 -12.11 -2.92
CA GLU A 46 2.49 -13.37 -2.16
C GLU A 46 1.17 -14.13 -2.39
N LEU A 47 0.02 -13.43 -2.40
CA LEU A 47 -1.28 -14.05 -2.67
C LEU A 47 -1.44 -14.53 -4.12
N ALA A 48 -0.80 -13.87 -5.09
CA ALA A 48 -0.89 -14.24 -6.50
C ALA A 48 0.04 -15.41 -6.88
N GLU A 49 1.03 -15.71 -6.04
CA GLU A 49 1.96 -16.84 -6.21
C GLU A 49 1.48 -18.14 -5.52
N GLU A 50 0.39 -18.09 -4.74
CA GLU A 50 -0.31 -19.25 -4.14
C GLU A 50 -1.36 -19.87 -5.09
#